data_AF-A0A7Y4HWC3-F1
#
_entry.id   AF-A0A7Y4HWC3-F1
#
_cell.length_a   1.000
_cell.length_b   1.000
_cell.length_c   1.000
_cell.angle_alpha   90.00
_cell.angle_beta   90.00
_cell.angle_gamma   90.00
#
_symmetry.space_group_name_H-M   'P 1'
#
loop_
_entity.id
_entity.type
_entity.pdbx_description
1 polymer ?
#
loop_
_entity_poly.entity_id
_entity_poly.type
_entity_poly.pdbx_seq_one_letter_code
_entity_poly.pdbx_strand_id
1 'polypeptide(L)'
;MPAEQTLFDHLSEPTEPAAPPRFLIVEADGGSRGNPGHAGYGALVRDPETGEILVEKAAYLGKVSNNVAEYSGLVAGLELANELDPTCRILVKMDSKLVVEQMEGRWKIKHADMRALATKARAVLDPSRVKYQWIPREINKDADRLSNEAMDAGMAGIPWVPRASSPSAAASSPEPEPSDGGPEQVRQPTGRLHHVELWVRDLQEANDSIGWLLWQLGFTVKETWAEGTSFVGADGLYLVIESGSAVADEPHQRLHPGLNHLAFRAGTPAEVDLLARRATSHGWTPMFAAAYPHAGGKDSYAAYLENKAGFEVELVAEWDGAAGD
;
A
#
# COMPACT_ATOMS: atom_id res chain seq x y z
N MET A 1 56.69 36.65 -55.83
CA MET A 1 55.74 37.11 -54.80
C MET A 1 54.54 36.17 -54.79
N PRO A 2 54.33 35.39 -53.72
CA PRO A 2 53.03 34.81 -53.40
C PRO A 2 52.50 35.41 -52.07
N ALA A 3 51.28 35.96 -52.05
CA ALA A 3 49.97 35.31 -51.90
C ALA A 3 49.50 35.40 -50.43
N GLU A 4 48.45 36.19 -50.22
CA GLU A 4 47.75 36.43 -48.97
C GLU A 4 47.26 35.12 -48.33
N GLN A 5 47.49 34.97 -47.02
CA GLN A 5 46.83 33.95 -46.20
C GLN A 5 45.66 34.60 -45.46
N THR A 6 44.47 34.18 -45.86
CA THR A 6 43.17 34.53 -45.31
C THR A 6 43.00 34.00 -43.89
N LEU A 7 42.65 34.92 -43.00
CA LEU A 7 42.05 34.72 -41.69
C LEU A 7 40.63 34.14 -41.90
N PHE A 8 40.21 33.21 -41.04
CA PHE A 8 38.91 32.49 -40.97
C PHE A 8 38.77 31.22 -41.82
N ASP A 9 38.85 30.06 -41.15
CA ASP A 9 37.71 29.15 -41.01
C ASP A 9 38.03 28.03 -40.00
N HIS A 10 37.69 28.28 -38.73
CA HIS A 10 37.42 27.21 -37.76
C HIS A 10 36.00 27.43 -37.26
N LEU A 11 35.02 27.17 -38.14
CA LEU A 11 33.67 26.91 -37.71
C LEU A 11 33.69 25.55 -37.01
N SER A 12 33.69 25.60 -35.68
CA SER A 12 33.29 24.50 -34.82
C SER A 12 32.01 23.88 -35.38
N GLU A 13 32.05 22.58 -35.62
CA GLU A 13 30.89 21.79 -36.01
C GLU A 13 29.71 22.13 -35.07
N PRO A 14 28.50 22.36 -35.61
CA PRO A 14 27.33 22.53 -34.77
C PRO A 14 27.09 21.20 -34.06
N THR A 15 27.46 21.13 -32.78
CA THR A 15 27.04 20.08 -31.85
C THR A 15 25.55 19.87 -32.08
N GLU A 16 25.15 18.68 -32.54
CA GLU A 16 23.75 18.33 -32.68
C GLU A 16 23.03 18.69 -31.38
N PRO A 17 21.86 19.35 -31.42
CA PRO A 17 21.11 19.60 -30.20
C PRO A 17 20.82 18.23 -29.57
N ALA A 18 21.43 17.98 -28.41
CA ALA A 18 21.17 16.78 -27.62
C ALA A 18 19.65 16.58 -27.54
N ALA A 19 19.18 15.40 -27.93
CA ALA A 19 17.77 15.05 -27.85
C ALA A 19 17.23 15.45 -26.47
N PRO A 20 16.00 16.00 -26.37
CA PRO A 20 15.45 16.42 -25.10
C PRO A 20 15.53 15.26 -24.09
N PRO A 21 15.95 15.52 -22.84
CA PRO A 21 16.21 14.47 -21.87
C PRO A 21 14.95 13.63 -21.67
N ARG A 22 15.11 12.30 -21.75
CA ARG A 22 14.00 11.35 -21.63
C ARG A 22 13.29 11.57 -20.29
N PHE A 23 11.96 11.57 -20.30
CA PHE A 23 11.18 11.59 -19.07
C PHE A 23 10.88 10.14 -18.67
N LEU A 24 11.11 9.79 -17.41
CA LEU A 24 10.93 8.44 -16.87
C LEU A 24 10.11 8.48 -15.58
N ILE A 25 9.32 7.45 -15.34
CA ILE A 25 8.63 7.24 -14.05
C ILE A 25 9.39 6.17 -13.28
N VAL A 26 9.74 6.46 -12.03
CA VAL A 26 10.29 5.46 -11.10
C VAL A 26 9.19 5.13 -10.10
N GLU A 27 8.85 3.85 -9.97
CA GLU A 27 7.97 3.33 -8.92
C GLU A 27 8.81 2.49 -7.97
N ALA A 28 8.64 2.68 -6.67
CA ALA A 28 9.37 1.94 -5.65
C ALA A 28 8.50 1.70 -4.42
N ASP A 29 8.75 0.58 -3.75
CA ASP A 29 8.13 0.20 -2.48
C ASP A 29 9.13 -0.61 -1.65
N GLY A 30 8.97 -0.57 -0.34
CA GLY A 30 9.72 -1.39 0.59
C GLY A 30 8.86 -1.87 1.74
N GLY A 31 8.93 -3.17 2.02
CA GLY A 31 8.14 -3.82 3.07
C GLY A 31 9.01 -4.49 4.13
N SER A 32 8.44 -4.63 5.32
CA SER A 32 9.01 -5.44 6.40
C SER A 32 7.94 -6.23 7.14
N ARG A 33 8.11 -7.56 7.24
CA ARG A 33 7.23 -8.48 7.98
C ARG A 33 7.61 -8.48 9.46
N GLY A 34 7.05 -7.52 10.20
CA GLY A 34 7.48 -7.08 11.53
C GLY A 34 8.38 -5.84 11.45
N ASN A 35 8.53 -5.05 12.52
CA ASN A 35 9.29 -3.78 12.47
C ASN A 35 10.23 -3.58 13.68
N PRO A 36 11.50 -4.02 13.62
CA PRO A 36 12.19 -4.61 12.46
C PRO A 36 11.79 -6.07 12.19
N GLY A 37 11.86 -6.49 10.92
CA GLY A 37 11.43 -7.82 10.47
C GLY A 37 12.04 -8.21 9.12
N HIS A 38 11.68 -9.38 8.59
CA HIS A 38 12.15 -9.80 7.27
C HIS A 38 11.66 -8.81 6.22
N ALA A 39 12.60 -8.16 5.54
CA ALA A 39 12.31 -7.00 4.72
C ALA A 39 12.91 -7.11 3.33
N GLY A 40 12.29 -6.44 2.37
CA GLY A 40 12.71 -6.38 0.99
C GLY A 40 12.20 -5.11 0.33
N TYR A 41 12.70 -4.83 -0.86
CA TYR A 41 12.22 -3.73 -1.68
C TYR A 41 11.95 -4.18 -3.10
N GLY A 42 11.09 -3.44 -3.77
CA GLY A 42 10.84 -3.51 -5.20
C GLY A 42 10.98 -2.13 -5.84
N ALA A 43 11.60 -2.05 -7.00
CA ALA A 43 11.74 -0.83 -7.77
C ALA A 43 11.68 -1.11 -9.26
N LEU A 44 11.09 -0.19 -10.03
CA LEU A 44 10.99 -0.29 -11.48
C LEU A 44 11.05 1.07 -12.15
N VAL A 45 11.39 1.08 -13.42
CA VAL A 45 11.35 2.26 -14.29
C VAL A 45 10.35 2.01 -15.41
N ARG A 46 9.45 2.96 -15.61
CA ARG A 46 8.37 2.89 -16.59
C ARG A 46 8.49 4.02 -17.61
N ASP A 47 8.16 3.69 -18.86
CA ASP A 47 7.96 4.70 -19.90
C ASP A 47 6.64 5.45 -19.63
N PRO A 48 6.65 6.79 -19.51
CA PRO A 48 5.46 7.56 -19.20
C PRO A 48 4.43 7.61 -20.33
N GLU A 49 4.84 7.37 -21.59
CA GLU A 49 3.94 7.43 -22.75
C GLU A 49 3.25 6.09 -22.97
N THR A 50 4.01 4.99 -22.90
CA THR A 50 3.46 3.64 -23.17
C THR A 50 2.97 2.93 -21.92
N GLY A 51 3.46 3.33 -20.74
CA GLY A 51 3.22 2.62 -19.49
C GLY A 51 4.02 1.32 -19.34
N GLU A 52 4.94 1.01 -20.26
CA GLU A 52 5.76 -0.21 -20.24
C GLU A 52 6.83 -0.16 -19.14
N ILE A 53 7.01 -1.27 -18.42
CA ILE A 53 8.13 -1.44 -17.48
C ILE A 53 9.40 -1.70 -18.29
N LEU A 54 10.32 -0.75 -18.29
CA LEU A 54 11.59 -0.81 -19.00
C LEU A 54 12.59 -1.71 -18.28
N VAL A 55 12.63 -1.62 -16.94
CA VAL A 55 13.48 -2.42 -16.08
C VAL A 55 12.89 -2.51 -14.68
N GLU A 56 13.11 -3.62 -13.99
CA GLU A 56 12.70 -3.86 -12.61
C GLU A 56 13.84 -4.49 -11.79
N LYS A 57 13.84 -4.25 -10.49
CA LYS A 57 14.81 -4.80 -9.53
C LYS A 57 14.13 -4.98 -8.19
N ALA A 58 14.35 -6.13 -7.57
CA ALA A 58 13.92 -6.40 -6.21
C ALA A 58 15.04 -7.09 -5.43
N ALA A 59 15.10 -6.86 -4.12
CA ALA A 59 16.10 -7.51 -3.27
C ALA A 59 15.64 -7.69 -1.83
N TYR A 60 16.08 -8.81 -1.25
CA TYR A 60 15.91 -9.11 0.16
C TYR A 60 16.98 -8.40 1.00
N LEU A 61 16.56 -7.75 2.09
CA LEU A 61 17.42 -6.91 2.93
C LEU A 61 17.78 -7.54 4.29
N GLY A 62 17.35 -8.77 4.56
CA GLY A 62 17.52 -9.36 5.89
C GLY A 62 16.46 -8.84 6.85
N LYS A 63 16.87 -8.58 8.10
CA LYS A 63 15.99 -8.01 9.14
C LYS A 63 16.27 -6.51 9.31
N VAL A 64 15.41 -5.66 8.74
CA VAL A 64 15.49 -4.19 8.86
C VAL A 64 14.12 -3.59 9.16
N SER A 65 14.03 -2.28 9.36
CA SER A 65 12.75 -1.59 9.55
C SER A 65 12.06 -1.30 8.21
N ASN A 66 10.74 -1.08 8.24
CA ASN A 66 9.97 -0.73 7.04
C ASN A 66 10.54 0.50 6.33
N ASN A 67 10.84 1.56 7.08
CA ASN A 67 11.36 2.80 6.48
C ASN A 67 12.74 2.61 5.83
N VAL A 68 13.58 1.70 6.35
CA VAL A 68 14.86 1.36 5.72
C VAL A 68 14.62 0.64 4.39
N ALA A 69 13.64 -0.26 4.33
CA ALA A 69 13.26 -0.94 3.10
C ALA A 69 12.76 0.04 2.04
N GLU A 70 11.85 0.94 2.40
CA GLU A 70 11.28 1.99 1.54
C GLU A 70 12.37 2.88 0.91
N TYR A 71 13.27 3.39 1.74
CA TYR A 71 14.40 4.18 1.29
C TYR A 71 15.37 3.38 0.40
N SER A 72 15.51 2.07 0.65
CA SER A 72 16.35 1.21 -0.18
C SER A 72 15.74 0.99 -1.56
N GLY A 73 14.42 0.81 -1.64
CA GLY A 73 13.67 0.77 -2.90
C GLY A 73 13.83 2.05 -3.71
N LEU A 74 13.70 3.21 -3.07
CA LEU A 74 13.92 4.51 -3.72
C LEU A 74 15.32 4.61 -4.33
N VAL A 75 16.37 4.28 -3.56
CA VAL A 75 17.75 4.32 -4.05
C VAL A 75 17.91 3.42 -5.27
N ALA A 76 17.40 2.19 -5.20
CA ALA A 76 17.49 1.23 -6.29
C ALA A 76 16.76 1.71 -7.56
N GLY A 77 15.57 2.32 -7.42
CA GLY A 77 14.82 2.87 -8.56
C GLY A 77 15.53 4.03 -9.26
N LEU A 78 16.17 4.92 -8.48
CA LEU A 78 16.98 6.00 -9.06
C LEU A 78 18.24 5.46 -9.74
N GLU A 79 18.88 4.44 -9.16
CA GLU A 79 20.06 3.78 -9.77
C GLU A 79 19.68 3.16 -11.12
N LEU A 80 18.56 2.44 -11.20
CA LEU A 80 18.03 1.88 -12.45
C LEU A 80 17.79 2.94 -13.52
N ALA A 81 17.16 4.06 -13.15
CA ALA A 81 16.87 5.13 -14.10
C ALA A 81 18.16 5.82 -14.59
N ASN A 82 19.15 6.01 -13.71
CA ASN A 82 20.46 6.53 -14.07
C ASN A 82 21.25 5.57 -14.99
N GLU A 83 21.12 4.26 -14.79
CA GLU A 83 21.72 3.24 -15.67
C GLU A 83 21.07 3.25 -17.07
N LEU A 84 19.76 3.50 -17.16
CA LEU A 84 19.05 3.63 -18.44
C LEU A 84 19.42 4.92 -19.19
N ASP A 85 19.40 6.06 -18.50
CA ASP A 85 19.76 7.36 -19.06
C ASP A 85 20.20 8.33 -17.94
N PRO A 86 21.51 8.61 -17.80
CA PRO A 86 22.02 9.55 -16.80
C PRO A 86 21.52 11.00 -16.97
N THR A 87 20.96 11.33 -18.14
CA THR A 87 20.47 12.66 -18.47
C THR A 87 18.96 12.84 -18.26
N CYS A 88 18.24 11.77 -17.90
CA CYS A 88 16.79 11.76 -17.79
C CYS A 88 16.23 12.73 -16.73
N ARG A 89 14.96 13.08 -16.91
CA ARG A 89 14.12 13.70 -15.88
C ARG A 89 13.21 12.64 -15.29
N ILE A 90 13.08 12.61 -13.98
CA ILE A 90 12.37 11.54 -13.27
C ILE A 90 11.21 12.10 -12.46
N LEU A 91 10.08 11.40 -12.53
CA LEU A 91 9.05 11.44 -11.52
C LEU A 91 9.06 10.14 -10.71
N VAL A 92 9.50 10.24 -9.46
CA VAL A 92 9.41 9.17 -8.48
C VAL A 92 7.98 9.13 -7.95
N LYS A 93 7.35 7.97 -8.01
CA LYS A 93 6.06 7.67 -7.41
C LYS A 93 6.26 6.62 -6.32
N MET A 94 5.84 6.94 -5.11
CA MET A 94 5.87 6.01 -3.96
C MET A 94 4.62 6.19 -3.12
N ASP A 95 4.19 5.15 -2.44
CA ASP A 95 3.08 5.17 -1.48
C ASP A 95 3.51 5.50 -0.04
N SER A 96 4.81 5.48 0.22
CA SER A 96 5.39 6.00 1.45
C SER A 96 5.38 7.52 1.51
N LYS A 97 4.30 8.10 2.06
CA LYS A 97 4.18 9.55 2.27
C LYS A 97 5.36 10.12 3.08
N LEU A 98 5.86 9.36 4.05
CA LEU A 98 7.04 9.73 4.83
C LEU A 98 8.25 9.99 3.93
N VAL A 99 8.60 9.03 3.06
CA VAL A 99 9.78 9.14 2.18
C VAL A 99 9.61 10.28 1.19
N VAL A 100 8.43 10.40 0.57
CA VAL A 100 8.12 11.48 -0.38
C VAL A 100 8.31 12.86 0.28
N GLU A 101 7.70 13.08 1.43
CA GLU A 101 7.77 14.37 2.15
C GLU A 101 9.19 14.69 2.65
N GLN A 102 9.94 13.67 3.07
CA GLN A 102 11.34 13.83 3.51
C GLN A 102 12.29 14.12 2.34
N MET A 103 12.07 13.50 1.17
CA MET A 103 12.91 13.71 0.00
C MET A 103 12.65 15.07 -0.65
N GLU A 104 11.39 15.52 -0.64
CA GLU A 104 10.99 16.88 -1.00
C GLU A 104 11.45 17.95 0.00
N GLY A 105 12.05 17.55 1.13
CA GLY A 105 12.60 18.46 2.13
C GLY A 105 11.54 19.13 3.02
N ARG A 106 10.27 18.75 2.88
CA ARG A 106 9.18 19.25 3.74
C ARG A 106 9.28 18.68 5.14
N TRP A 107 9.74 17.44 5.30
CA TRP A 107 9.86 16.76 6.60
C TRP A 107 11.33 16.44 6.95
N LYS A 108 11.67 16.53 8.24
CA LYS A 108 13.04 16.27 8.74
C LYS A 108 13.31 14.76 8.90
N ILE A 109 14.46 14.31 8.40
CA ILE A 109 14.94 12.93 8.58
C ILE A 109 15.70 12.78 9.90
N LYS A 110 15.08 12.11 10.88
CA LYS A 110 15.61 12.00 12.25
C LYS A 110 16.57 10.84 12.46
N HIS A 111 16.37 9.69 11.82
CA HIS A 111 17.18 8.50 12.03
C HIS A 111 18.43 8.48 11.12
N ALA A 112 19.55 7.98 11.63
CA ALA A 112 20.83 8.01 10.92
C ALA A 112 20.83 7.17 9.64
N ASP A 113 20.24 5.97 9.69
CA ASP A 113 20.17 5.04 8.55
C ASP A 113 19.38 5.66 7.38
N MET A 114 18.23 6.27 7.69
CA MET A 114 17.44 6.99 6.69
C MET A 114 18.19 8.21 6.14
N ARG A 115 18.98 8.93 6.96
CA ARG A 115 19.81 10.04 6.44
C ARG A 115 20.85 9.53 5.46
N ALA A 116 21.50 8.42 5.76
CA ALA A 116 22.49 7.81 4.87
C ALA A 116 21.85 7.41 3.53
N LEU A 117 20.69 6.76 3.56
CA LEU A 117 19.96 6.37 2.35
C LEU A 117 19.45 7.58 1.55
N ALA A 118 18.94 8.62 2.23
CA ALA A 118 18.52 9.85 1.56
C ALA A 118 19.69 10.59 0.90
N THR A 119 20.86 10.62 1.55
CA THR A 119 22.09 11.16 0.95
C THR A 119 22.49 10.34 -0.28
N LYS A 120 22.41 9.00 -0.20
CA LYS A 120 22.69 8.13 -1.33
C LYS A 120 21.73 8.42 -2.49
N ALA A 121 20.42 8.43 -2.25
CA ALA A 121 19.40 8.73 -3.26
C ALA A 121 19.64 10.08 -3.96
N ARG A 122 19.95 11.14 -3.19
CA ARG A 122 20.24 12.48 -3.75
C ARG A 122 21.54 12.55 -4.56
N ALA A 123 22.46 11.60 -4.37
CA ALA A 123 23.72 11.56 -5.09
C ALA A 123 23.64 10.78 -6.41
N VAL A 124 22.58 9.99 -6.63
CA VAL A 124 22.43 9.17 -7.84
C VAL A 124 22.24 10.03 -9.09
N LEU A 125 21.40 11.05 -9.01
CA LEU A 125 21.07 11.96 -10.11
C LEU A 125 21.02 13.40 -9.60
N ASP A 126 21.13 14.35 -10.52
CA ASP A 126 20.92 15.76 -10.21
C ASP A 126 19.54 15.98 -9.56
N PRO A 127 19.47 16.46 -8.30
CA PRO A 127 18.20 16.66 -7.59
C PRO A 127 17.21 17.58 -8.31
N SER A 128 17.67 18.48 -9.19
CA SER A 128 16.80 19.35 -9.98
C SER A 128 15.99 18.59 -11.04
N ARG A 129 16.44 17.38 -11.42
CA ARG A 129 15.80 16.52 -12.42
C ARG A 129 14.84 15.51 -11.81
N VAL A 130 14.80 15.38 -10.48
CA VAL A 130 13.96 14.41 -9.78
C VAL A 130 12.82 15.14 -9.08
N LYS A 131 11.60 14.64 -9.29
CA LYS A 131 10.40 15.05 -8.55
C LYS A 131 9.81 13.86 -7.83
N TYR A 132 9.20 14.10 -6.67
CA TYR A 132 8.57 13.05 -5.89
C TYR A 132 7.07 13.31 -5.82
N GLN A 133 6.29 12.25 -6.08
CA GLN A 133 4.85 12.26 -5.97
C GLN A 133 4.43 11.11 -5.07
N TRP A 134 3.62 11.43 -4.08
CA TRP A 134 2.91 10.40 -3.33
C TRP A 134 1.77 9.85 -4.18
N ILE A 135 1.67 8.53 -4.25
CA ILE A 135 0.56 7.81 -4.88
C ILE A 135 -0.11 6.87 -3.87
N PRO A 136 -1.42 6.60 -3.96
CA PRO A 136 -2.03 5.52 -3.18
C PRO A 136 -1.39 4.16 -3.48
N ARG A 137 -1.28 3.28 -2.48
CA ARG A 137 -0.68 1.94 -2.61
C ARG A 137 -1.38 1.08 -3.65
N GLU A 138 -2.67 1.30 -3.87
CA GLU A 138 -3.49 0.64 -4.87
C GLU A 138 -3.00 0.89 -6.30
N ILE A 139 -2.21 1.95 -6.51
CA ILE A 139 -1.59 2.31 -7.79
C ILE A 139 -0.15 1.77 -7.88
N ASN A 140 0.52 1.56 -6.75
CA ASN A 140 1.93 1.12 -6.67
C ASN A 140 2.11 -0.41 -6.68
N LYS A 141 1.14 -1.15 -7.23
CA LYS A 141 1.05 -2.63 -7.12
C LYS A 141 2.25 -3.36 -7.70
N ASP A 142 2.88 -2.84 -8.75
CA ASP A 142 4.03 -3.50 -9.36
C ASP A 142 5.25 -3.46 -8.45
N ALA A 143 5.52 -2.31 -7.79
CA ALA A 143 6.61 -2.19 -6.83
C ALA A 143 6.33 -2.99 -5.55
N ASP A 144 5.09 -2.99 -5.06
CA ASP A 144 4.65 -3.80 -3.92
C ASP A 144 4.81 -5.31 -4.17
N ARG A 145 4.38 -5.78 -5.35
CA ARG A 145 4.59 -7.16 -5.79
C ARG A 145 6.07 -7.53 -5.75
N LEU A 146 6.93 -6.69 -6.35
CA LEU A 146 8.38 -6.91 -6.37
C LEU A 146 8.98 -6.99 -4.96
N SER A 147 8.58 -6.09 -4.07
CA SER A 147 8.98 -6.09 -2.66
C SER A 147 8.60 -7.40 -1.95
N ASN A 148 7.37 -7.87 -2.15
CA ASN A 148 6.88 -9.13 -1.59
C ASN A 148 7.59 -10.36 -2.18
N GLU A 149 7.75 -10.43 -3.50
CA GLU A 149 8.49 -11.50 -4.17
C GLU A 149 9.93 -11.60 -3.65
N ALA A 150 10.60 -10.46 -3.44
CA ALA A 150 11.95 -10.45 -2.89
C ALA A 150 12.00 -10.95 -1.44
N MET A 151 11.03 -10.59 -0.61
CA MET A 151 10.93 -11.10 0.76
C MET A 151 10.68 -12.61 0.78
N ASP A 152 9.77 -13.12 -0.05
CA ASP A 152 9.48 -14.55 -0.16
C ASP A 152 10.69 -15.34 -0.65
N ALA A 153 11.34 -14.88 -1.72
CA ALA A 153 12.55 -15.48 -2.25
C ALA A 153 13.68 -15.52 -1.20
N GLY A 154 13.93 -14.39 -0.53
CA GLY A 154 14.96 -14.27 0.49
C GLY A 154 14.72 -15.17 1.71
N MET A 155 13.47 -15.27 2.17
CA MET A 155 13.11 -16.17 3.28
C MET A 155 13.19 -17.65 2.87
N ALA A 156 12.94 -17.98 1.60
CA ALA A 156 13.13 -19.32 1.05
C ALA A 156 14.60 -19.63 0.72
N GLY A 157 15.53 -18.67 0.88
CA GLY A 157 16.96 -18.85 0.61
C GLY A 157 17.29 -18.90 -0.88
N ILE A 158 16.40 -18.43 -1.75
CA ILE A 158 16.59 -18.39 -3.21
C ILE A 158 16.77 -16.94 -3.69
N PRO A 159 17.59 -16.70 -4.73
CA PRO A 159 17.70 -15.36 -5.31
C PRO A 159 16.41 -15.00 -6.06
N TRP A 160 15.98 -13.75 -5.95
CA TRP A 160 14.93 -13.21 -6.81
C TRP A 160 15.47 -13.05 -8.25
N VAL A 161 14.63 -13.36 -9.24
CA VAL A 161 14.98 -13.28 -10.66
C VAL A 161 13.97 -12.36 -11.36
N PRO A 162 14.42 -11.34 -12.12
CA PRO A 162 13.54 -10.48 -12.89
C PRO A 162 12.69 -11.26 -13.89
N ARG A 163 11.45 -10.83 -14.11
CA ARG A 163 10.67 -11.39 -15.23
C ARG A 163 11.28 -10.89 -16.53
N ALA A 164 11.58 -11.80 -17.46
CA ALA A 164 11.99 -11.40 -18.80
C ALA A 164 10.86 -10.58 -19.44
N SER A 165 11.16 -9.34 -19.84
CA SER A 165 10.22 -8.45 -20.53
C SER A 165 9.75 -9.14 -21.82
N SER A 166 8.48 -9.53 -21.87
CA SER A 166 7.83 -9.92 -23.13
C SER A 166 6.75 -8.89 -23.45
N PRO A 167 6.66 -8.38 -24.69
CA PRO A 167 5.59 -7.48 -25.07
C PRO A 167 4.24 -8.20 -24.95
N SER A 168 3.29 -7.55 -24.27
CA SER A 168 1.92 -8.02 -24.13
C SER A 168 1.23 -8.10 -25.49
N ALA A 169 0.79 -9.29 -25.90
CA ALA A 169 -0.20 -9.48 -26.95
C ALA A 169 -1.41 -10.26 -26.38
N ALA A 170 -2.57 -9.62 -26.50
CA ALA A 170 -3.87 -10.22 -26.25
C ALA A 170 -4.25 -11.22 -27.37
N ALA A 171 -5.19 -12.11 -27.02
CA ALA A 171 -6.04 -12.96 -27.86
C ALA A 171 -5.59 -14.42 -28.18
N SER A 172 -6.25 -15.32 -27.44
CA SER A 172 -7.03 -16.49 -27.90
C SER A 172 -6.38 -17.80 -28.39
N SER A 173 -6.76 -18.87 -27.64
CA SER A 173 -7.09 -20.25 -28.03
C SER A 173 -5.96 -21.30 -28.12
N PRO A 174 -6.23 -22.62 -27.91
CA PRO A 174 -7.31 -23.30 -27.17
C PRO A 174 -6.78 -24.29 -26.08
N GLU A 175 -7.68 -24.76 -25.22
CA GLU A 175 -7.45 -25.83 -24.22
C GLU A 175 -7.08 -27.18 -24.84
N PRO A 176 -6.22 -28.00 -24.21
CA PRO A 176 -6.20 -29.44 -24.41
C PRO A 176 -7.16 -30.14 -23.45
N GLU A 177 -7.85 -31.18 -23.96
CA GLU A 177 -8.75 -32.04 -23.20
C GLU A 177 -8.07 -32.77 -22.02
N PRO A 178 -8.82 -33.14 -20.96
CA PRO A 178 -8.24 -33.64 -19.73
C PRO A 178 -7.86 -35.13 -19.84
N SER A 179 -6.65 -35.47 -19.39
CA SER A 179 -6.31 -36.84 -18.99
C SER A 179 -6.74 -37.06 -17.55
N ASP A 180 -7.69 -37.96 -17.38
CA ASP A 180 -8.27 -38.42 -16.12
C ASP A 180 -7.23 -39.11 -15.21
N GLY A 181 -7.26 -38.84 -13.89
CA GLY A 181 -6.55 -39.66 -12.89
C GLY A 181 -5.52 -39.00 -11.97
N GLY A 182 -5.68 -37.74 -11.54
CA GLY A 182 -4.88 -37.12 -10.47
C GLY A 182 -5.66 -36.95 -9.16
N PRO A 183 -5.02 -36.95 -7.98
CA PRO A 183 -5.71 -36.77 -6.70
C PRO A 183 -6.50 -35.47 -6.70
N GLU A 184 -7.74 -35.52 -6.22
CA GLU A 184 -8.72 -34.42 -6.23
C GLU A 184 -8.06 -33.13 -5.73
N GLN A 185 -7.74 -32.22 -6.66
CA GLN A 185 -7.18 -30.93 -6.32
C GLN A 185 -8.23 -30.20 -5.50
N VAL A 186 -7.94 -30.02 -4.20
CA VAL A 186 -8.74 -29.16 -3.32
C VAL A 186 -8.89 -27.82 -4.02
N ARG A 187 -10.09 -27.52 -4.50
CA ARG A 187 -10.40 -26.27 -5.18
C ARG A 187 -10.09 -25.15 -4.18
N GLN A 188 -9.08 -24.34 -4.48
CA GLN A 188 -8.81 -23.13 -3.69
C GLN A 188 -10.10 -22.29 -3.72
N PRO A 189 -10.68 -21.93 -2.56
CA PRO A 189 -11.92 -21.18 -2.54
C PRO A 189 -11.70 -19.82 -3.19
N THR A 190 -12.42 -19.57 -4.28
CA THR A 190 -12.37 -18.30 -5.04
C THR A 190 -13.30 -17.23 -4.45
N GLY A 191 -14.12 -17.59 -3.45
CA GLY A 191 -15.12 -16.70 -2.83
C GLY A 191 -14.60 -15.98 -1.59
N ARG A 192 -13.74 -14.98 -1.77
CA ARG A 192 -13.41 -14.02 -0.69
C ARG A 192 -14.50 -12.95 -0.62
N LEU A 193 -14.77 -12.45 0.59
CA LEU A 193 -15.68 -11.32 0.76
C LEU A 193 -15.09 -10.10 0.04
N HIS A 194 -15.82 -9.59 -0.96
CA HIS A 194 -15.37 -8.44 -1.74
C HIS A 194 -15.78 -7.12 -1.06
N HIS A 195 -17.00 -7.07 -0.52
CA HIS A 195 -17.51 -5.90 0.19
C HIS A 195 -18.69 -6.15 1.09
N VAL A 196 -19.00 -5.13 1.91
CA VAL A 196 -20.20 -5.02 2.75
C VAL A 196 -20.79 -3.63 2.60
N GLU A 197 -22.11 -3.54 2.42
CA GLU A 197 -22.84 -2.26 2.44
C GLU A 197 -23.69 -2.19 3.71
N LEU A 198 -23.55 -1.09 4.44
CA LEU A 198 -24.27 -0.79 5.67
C LEU A 198 -25.24 0.33 5.40
N TRP A 199 -26.53 0.00 5.45
CA TRP A 199 -27.59 0.99 5.33
C TRP A 199 -27.83 1.70 6.66
N VAL A 200 -27.79 3.03 6.62
CA VAL A 200 -27.87 3.91 7.79
C VAL A 200 -28.92 4.99 7.57
N ARG A 201 -29.61 5.37 8.65
CA ARG A 201 -30.60 6.46 8.62
C ARG A 201 -29.96 7.84 8.52
N ASP A 202 -28.88 8.03 9.25
CA ASP A 202 -28.13 9.29 9.29
C ASP A 202 -26.68 9.00 8.87
N LEU A 203 -26.33 9.45 7.68
CA LEU A 203 -24.99 9.25 7.11
C LEU A 203 -23.92 9.99 7.90
N GLN A 204 -24.22 11.18 8.43
CA GLN A 204 -23.25 11.96 9.18
C GLN A 204 -22.95 11.28 10.52
N GLU A 205 -23.98 10.85 11.24
CA GLU A 205 -23.82 10.10 12.50
C GLU A 205 -23.06 8.79 12.28
N ALA A 206 -23.35 8.08 11.19
CA ALA A 206 -22.65 6.84 10.84
C ALA A 206 -21.18 7.09 10.47
N ASN A 207 -20.86 8.18 9.77
CA ASN A 207 -19.47 8.56 9.48
C ASN A 207 -18.71 8.97 10.75
N ASP A 208 -19.35 9.70 11.67
CA ASP A 208 -18.74 10.12 12.95
C ASP A 208 -18.48 8.94 13.90
N SER A 209 -19.22 7.84 13.74
CA SER A 209 -19.10 6.61 14.54
C SER A 209 -18.36 5.48 13.83
N ILE A 210 -18.99 4.84 12.83
CA ILE A 210 -18.44 3.74 12.03
C ILE A 210 -17.29 4.24 11.16
N GLY A 211 -17.46 5.37 10.45
CA GLY A 211 -16.40 5.93 9.61
C GLY A 211 -15.13 6.28 10.40
N TRP A 212 -15.29 6.89 11.58
CA TRP A 212 -14.18 7.11 12.51
C TRP A 212 -13.48 5.80 12.91
N LEU A 213 -14.25 4.78 13.27
CA LEU A 213 -13.69 3.49 13.69
C LEU A 213 -12.93 2.81 12.55
N LEU A 214 -13.50 2.80 11.34
CA LEU A 214 -12.85 2.28 10.13
C LEU A 214 -11.52 3.01 9.88
N TRP A 215 -11.48 4.33 10.02
CA TRP A 215 -10.24 5.10 9.92
C TRP A 215 -9.19 4.70 10.97
N GLN A 216 -9.59 4.47 12.22
CA GLN A 216 -8.67 3.99 13.26
C GLN A 216 -8.12 2.59 12.95
N LEU A 217 -8.93 1.74 12.32
CA LEU A 217 -8.57 0.38 11.91
C LEU A 217 -7.75 0.35 10.61
N GLY A 218 -7.41 1.52 10.05
CA GLY A 218 -6.57 1.64 8.86
C GLY A 218 -7.32 1.58 7.53
N PHE A 219 -8.66 1.59 7.53
CA PHE A 219 -9.41 1.80 6.31
C PHE A 219 -9.30 3.26 5.86
N THR A 220 -9.28 3.47 4.56
CA THR A 220 -9.24 4.82 3.98
C THR A 220 -10.52 5.09 3.20
N VAL A 221 -10.98 6.34 3.18
CA VAL A 221 -12.11 6.73 2.33
C VAL A 221 -11.68 6.57 0.87
N LYS A 222 -12.41 5.75 0.12
CA LYS A 222 -12.22 5.53 -1.31
C LYS A 222 -13.03 6.52 -2.13
N GLU A 223 -14.30 6.72 -1.78
CA GLU A 223 -15.21 7.62 -2.48
C GLU A 223 -16.31 8.12 -1.54
N THR A 224 -16.76 9.37 -1.73
CA THR A 224 -17.89 9.97 -1.01
C THR A 224 -18.87 10.56 -2.02
N TRP A 225 -20.16 10.31 -1.81
CA TRP A 225 -21.26 10.89 -2.57
C TRP A 225 -22.32 11.45 -1.61
N ALA A 226 -23.39 12.03 -2.18
CA ALA A 226 -24.43 12.70 -1.39
C ALA A 226 -25.09 11.80 -0.33
N GLU A 227 -25.22 10.51 -0.64
CA GLU A 227 -25.96 9.55 0.17
C GLU A 227 -25.06 8.47 0.79
N GLY A 228 -23.74 8.48 0.55
CA GLY A 228 -22.87 7.44 1.08
C GLY A 228 -21.38 7.73 1.05
N THR A 229 -20.62 6.84 1.67
CA THR A 229 -19.16 6.89 1.75
C THR A 229 -18.62 5.46 1.72
N SER A 230 -17.65 5.20 0.85
CA SER A 230 -16.95 3.92 0.77
C SER A 230 -15.57 4.00 1.42
N PHE A 231 -15.21 2.93 2.12
CA PHE A 231 -13.96 2.74 2.83
C PHE A 231 -13.28 1.49 2.30
N VAL A 232 -11.97 1.52 2.11
CA VAL A 232 -11.19 0.37 1.62
C VAL A 232 -10.10 -0.02 2.63
N GLY A 233 -10.03 -1.31 2.93
CA GLY A 233 -9.01 -1.93 3.76
C GLY A 233 -7.81 -2.39 2.94
N ALA A 234 -6.67 -2.59 3.61
CA ALA A 234 -5.42 -2.99 2.97
C ALA A 234 -5.48 -4.35 2.25
N ASP A 235 -6.43 -5.21 2.61
CA ASP A 235 -6.67 -6.53 2.02
C ASP A 235 -7.62 -6.51 0.81
N GLY A 236 -8.13 -5.33 0.46
CA GLY A 236 -9.07 -5.12 -0.65
C GLY A 236 -10.55 -5.28 -0.28
N LEU A 237 -10.88 -5.58 0.98
CA LEU A 237 -12.26 -5.51 1.45
C LEU A 237 -12.72 -4.05 1.43
N TYR A 238 -13.85 -3.76 0.78
CA TYR A 238 -14.47 -2.43 0.88
C TYR A 238 -15.76 -2.46 1.71
N LEU A 239 -15.95 -1.45 2.55
CA LEU A 239 -17.20 -1.21 3.25
C LEU A 239 -17.84 0.06 2.70
N VAL A 240 -19.15 0.04 2.56
CA VAL A 240 -19.93 1.22 2.21
C VAL A 240 -20.85 1.55 3.38
N ILE A 241 -20.87 2.82 3.76
CA ILE A 241 -21.92 3.38 4.62
C ILE A 241 -22.84 4.17 3.69
N GLU A 242 -24.10 3.79 3.60
CA GLU A 242 -25.05 4.41 2.68
C GLU A 242 -26.39 4.70 3.34
N SER A 243 -26.96 5.84 3.02
CA SER A 243 -28.30 6.28 3.38
C SER A 243 -29.12 6.46 2.10
N GLY A 244 -30.39 6.80 2.22
CA GLY A 244 -31.19 7.17 1.04
C GLY A 244 -32.65 6.83 1.20
N SER A 245 -33.44 7.16 0.18
CA SER A 245 -34.90 7.00 0.20
C SER A 245 -35.38 5.54 0.31
N ALA A 246 -34.51 4.56 0.02
CA ALA A 246 -34.79 3.14 0.16
C ALA A 246 -34.54 2.59 1.58
N VAL A 247 -33.83 3.35 2.43
CA VAL A 247 -33.52 2.95 3.80
C VAL A 247 -34.72 3.20 4.71
N ALA A 248 -35.13 2.19 5.46
CA ALA A 248 -36.21 2.31 6.43
C ALA A 248 -35.81 3.24 7.58
N ASP A 249 -36.76 4.04 8.09
CA ASP A 249 -36.53 4.98 9.20
C ASP A 249 -36.55 4.28 10.58
N GLU A 250 -35.92 3.11 10.70
CA GLU A 250 -35.81 2.34 11.94
C GLU A 250 -34.34 2.01 12.25
N PRO A 251 -33.90 2.02 13.53
CA PRO A 251 -32.55 1.60 13.89
C PRO A 251 -32.26 0.15 13.48
N HIS A 252 -30.98 -0.18 13.27
CA HIS A 252 -30.58 -1.56 13.04
C HIS A 252 -30.88 -2.40 14.29
N GLN A 253 -31.49 -3.58 14.09
CA GLN A 253 -31.84 -4.50 15.17
C GLN A 253 -30.98 -5.76 15.08
N ARG A 254 -29.79 -5.72 15.69
CA ARG A 254 -28.80 -6.81 15.66
C ARG A 254 -29.32 -8.18 16.13
N LEU A 255 -30.38 -8.22 16.93
CA LEU A 255 -30.99 -9.46 17.44
C LEU A 255 -32.01 -10.09 16.49
N HIS A 256 -32.36 -9.43 15.38
CA HIS A 256 -33.22 -9.99 14.35
C HIS A 256 -32.43 -10.86 13.36
N PRO A 257 -33.10 -11.77 12.63
CA PRO A 257 -32.45 -12.47 11.51
C PRO A 257 -31.86 -11.47 10.50
N GLY A 258 -30.56 -11.57 10.24
CA GLY A 258 -29.82 -10.62 9.40
C GLY A 258 -28.34 -10.52 9.80
N LEU A 259 -27.76 -9.33 9.65
CA LEU A 259 -26.43 -9.02 10.17
C LEU A 259 -26.51 -8.81 11.68
N ASN A 260 -25.67 -9.51 12.45
CA ASN A 260 -25.62 -9.36 13.90
C ASN A 260 -24.54 -8.34 14.32
N HIS A 261 -23.30 -8.52 13.87
CA HIS A 261 -22.20 -7.59 14.13
C HIS A 261 -21.12 -7.72 13.05
N LEU A 262 -20.17 -6.78 13.06
CA LEU A 262 -18.93 -6.86 12.29
C LEU A 262 -17.73 -7.00 13.24
N ALA A 263 -16.86 -7.96 12.97
CA ALA A 263 -15.66 -8.20 13.76
C ALA A 263 -14.39 -7.80 12.99
N PHE A 264 -13.46 -7.11 13.66
CA PHE A 264 -12.21 -6.65 13.09
C PHE A 264 -11.01 -7.12 13.93
N ARG A 265 -9.93 -7.51 13.25
CA ARG A 265 -8.59 -7.58 13.87
C ARG A 265 -8.13 -6.15 14.17
N ALA A 266 -7.89 -5.85 15.43
CA ALA A 266 -7.66 -4.48 15.91
C ALA A 266 -6.29 -4.31 16.58
N GLY A 267 -5.31 -5.13 16.19
CA GLY A 267 -3.93 -5.07 16.66
C GLY A 267 -3.73 -5.73 18.02
N THR A 268 -2.83 -5.19 18.81
CA THR A 268 -2.46 -5.70 20.15
C THR A 268 -3.56 -5.43 21.19
N PRO A 269 -3.54 -6.12 22.35
CA PRO A 269 -4.44 -5.83 23.47
C PRO A 269 -4.47 -4.36 23.90
N ALA A 270 -3.32 -3.68 23.89
CA ALA A 270 -3.22 -2.27 24.25
C ALA A 270 -3.88 -1.33 23.23
N GLU A 271 -3.85 -1.70 21.95
CA GLU A 271 -4.52 -0.96 20.87
C GLU A 271 -6.03 -1.13 20.97
N VAL A 272 -6.53 -2.35 21.19
CA VAL A 272 -7.96 -2.62 21.45
C VAL A 272 -8.46 -1.80 22.64
N ASP A 273 -7.73 -1.81 23.75
CA ASP A 273 -8.01 -1.02 24.95
C ASP A 273 -8.11 0.49 24.65
N LEU A 274 -7.18 1.01 23.85
CA LEU A 274 -7.16 2.43 23.48
C LEU A 274 -8.33 2.79 22.58
N LEU A 275 -8.63 1.94 21.59
CA LEU A 275 -9.75 2.12 20.67
C LEU A 275 -11.09 2.09 21.40
N ALA A 276 -11.31 1.07 22.24
CA ALA A 276 -12.53 0.93 23.02
C ALA A 276 -12.79 2.16 23.92
N ARG A 277 -11.75 2.69 24.57
CA ARG A 277 -11.86 3.93 25.37
C ARG A 277 -12.24 5.12 24.50
N ARG A 278 -11.56 5.35 23.37
CA ARG A 278 -11.83 6.49 22.49
C ARG A 278 -13.19 6.42 21.81
N ALA A 279 -13.68 5.22 21.51
CA ALA A 279 -14.94 5.00 20.81
C ALA A 279 -16.15 5.64 21.52
N THR A 280 -16.10 5.76 22.85
CA THR A 280 -17.13 6.45 23.64
C THR A 280 -17.34 7.91 23.24
N SER A 281 -16.29 8.60 22.81
CA SER A 281 -16.37 9.98 22.32
C SER A 281 -16.91 10.07 20.88
N HIS A 282 -17.09 8.93 20.22
CA HIS A 282 -17.52 8.76 18.85
C HIS A 282 -18.84 7.97 18.76
N GLY A 283 -19.68 8.05 19.80
CA GLY A 283 -21.04 7.50 19.76
C GLY A 283 -21.15 5.99 19.98
N TRP A 284 -20.08 5.33 20.42
CA TRP A 284 -20.09 3.91 20.78
C TRP A 284 -20.27 3.70 22.29
N THR A 285 -20.99 2.65 22.66
CA THR A 285 -21.20 2.23 24.05
C THR A 285 -20.60 0.84 24.27
N PRO A 286 -19.73 0.64 25.28
CA PRO A 286 -19.20 -0.67 25.60
C PRO A 286 -20.30 -1.65 26.02
N MET A 287 -20.27 -2.85 25.45
CA MET A 287 -21.10 -3.97 25.81
C MET A 287 -20.34 -4.93 26.71
N PHE A 288 -21.06 -5.69 27.54
CA PHE A 288 -20.49 -6.73 28.40
C PHE A 288 -19.33 -6.24 29.29
N ALA A 289 -19.38 -5.00 29.78
CA ALA A 289 -18.27 -4.36 30.50
C ALA A 289 -17.71 -5.19 31.68
N ALA A 290 -18.56 -5.97 32.36
CA ALA A 290 -18.14 -6.85 33.46
C ALA A 290 -17.31 -8.07 33.01
N ALA A 291 -17.40 -8.45 31.74
CA ALA A 291 -16.70 -9.58 31.15
C ALA A 291 -15.54 -9.17 30.22
N TYR A 292 -15.34 -7.86 30.00
CA TYR A 292 -14.21 -7.35 29.21
C TYR A 292 -12.86 -7.72 29.85
N PRO A 293 -11.83 -8.15 29.09
CA PRO A 293 -11.80 -8.31 27.62
C PRO A 293 -12.16 -9.72 27.12
N HIS A 294 -12.68 -10.60 27.97
CA HIS A 294 -12.87 -12.03 27.71
C HIS A 294 -14.34 -12.43 27.49
N ALA A 295 -15.18 -11.51 27.01
CA ALA A 295 -16.61 -11.77 26.83
C ALA A 295 -16.90 -12.88 25.78
N GLY A 296 -16.00 -13.07 24.81
CA GLY A 296 -16.02 -14.18 23.85
C GLY A 296 -15.44 -15.51 24.39
N GLY A 297 -15.05 -15.55 25.67
CA GLY A 297 -14.41 -16.68 26.32
C GLY A 297 -12.97 -16.39 26.78
N LYS A 298 -12.43 -17.30 27.60
CA LYS A 298 -11.12 -17.15 28.27
C LYS A 298 -9.92 -16.96 27.32
N ASP A 299 -10.03 -17.45 26.08
CA ASP A 299 -8.96 -17.40 25.06
C ASP A 299 -9.16 -16.23 24.08
N SER A 300 -10.12 -15.34 24.33
CA SER A 300 -10.40 -14.15 23.52
C SER A 300 -9.96 -12.88 24.22
N TYR A 301 -9.42 -11.90 23.49
CA TYR A 301 -9.24 -10.54 24.00
C TYR A 301 -9.94 -9.60 23.03
N ALA A 302 -11.14 -9.13 23.39
CA ALA A 302 -11.97 -8.34 22.50
C ALA A 302 -12.82 -7.29 23.22
N ALA A 303 -13.05 -6.17 22.54
CA ALA A 303 -14.05 -5.17 22.92
C ALA A 303 -15.30 -5.33 22.07
N TYR A 304 -16.47 -5.40 22.71
CA TYR A 304 -17.78 -5.36 22.05
C TYR A 304 -18.38 -3.97 22.26
N LEU A 305 -18.80 -3.32 21.18
CA LEU A 305 -19.31 -1.95 21.21
C LEU A 305 -20.59 -1.85 20.37
N GLU A 306 -21.56 -1.08 20.85
CA GLU A 306 -22.79 -0.77 20.11
C GLU A 306 -22.90 0.73 19.87
N ASN A 307 -23.20 1.16 18.64
CA ASN A 307 -23.44 2.57 18.35
C ASN A 307 -24.92 2.94 18.51
N LYS A 308 -25.21 4.25 18.47
CA LYS A 308 -26.58 4.79 18.57
C LYS A 308 -27.54 4.31 17.49
N ALA A 309 -27.02 3.91 16.32
CA ALA A 309 -27.81 3.36 15.23
C ALA A 309 -28.13 1.85 15.40
N GLY A 310 -27.63 1.22 16.46
CA GLY A 310 -27.88 -0.19 16.80
C GLY A 310 -26.90 -1.19 16.19
N PHE A 311 -25.84 -0.72 15.53
CA PHE A 311 -24.79 -1.58 14.99
C PHE A 311 -23.82 -2.01 16.10
N GLU A 312 -23.53 -3.30 16.13
CA GLU A 312 -22.52 -3.89 17.00
C GLU A 312 -21.21 -4.15 16.23
N VAL A 313 -20.08 -3.84 16.88
CA VAL A 313 -18.74 -4.21 16.41
C VAL A 313 -17.96 -4.96 17.48
N GLU A 314 -17.14 -5.89 17.02
CA GLU A 314 -16.18 -6.64 17.83
C GLU A 314 -14.75 -6.27 17.41
N LEU A 315 -13.94 -5.78 18.35
CA LEU A 315 -12.53 -5.44 18.13
C LEU A 315 -11.66 -6.51 18.78
N VAL A 316 -11.12 -7.42 17.97
CA VAL A 316 -10.36 -8.59 18.42
C VAL A 316 -8.87 -8.31 18.38
N ALA A 317 -8.20 -8.50 19.51
CA ALA A 317 -6.75 -8.40 19.60
C ALA A 317 -6.06 -9.64 19.02
N GLU A 318 -4.88 -9.44 18.46
CA GLU A 318 -3.87 -10.48 18.28
C GLU A 318 -3.25 -10.77 19.65
N TRP A 319 -3.70 -11.84 20.27
CA TRP A 319 -3.35 -12.21 21.64
C TRP A 319 -3.07 -13.70 21.72
N ASP A 320 -1.85 -14.06 22.13
CA ASP A 320 -1.41 -15.45 22.26
C ASP A 320 -1.90 -16.12 23.56
N GLY A 321 -2.91 -15.53 24.23
CA GLY A 321 -3.39 -15.94 25.54
C GLY A 321 -2.51 -15.46 26.69
N ALA A 322 -2.93 -15.73 27.93
CA ALA A 322 -1.99 -15.73 29.04
C ALA A 322 -1.14 -17.00 28.90
N ALA A 323 0.19 -16.86 28.85
CA ALA A 323 1.07 -18.01 29.03
C ALA A 323 0.60 -18.73 30.31
N GLY A 324 0.11 -19.96 30.16
CA GLY A 324 -0.44 -20.72 31.28
C GLY A 324 0.61 -20.84 32.39
N ASP A 325 0.17 -20.60 33.62
CA ASP A 325 0.88 -20.99 34.84
C ASP A 325 1.13 -22.51 34.88
#